data_AF-A0A0K2RRN8-F1
#
_entry.id   AF-A0A0K2RRN8-F1
#
_cell.length_a   1.000
_cell.length_b   1.000
_cell.length_c   1.000
_cell.angle_alpha   90.00
_cell.angle_beta   90.00
_cell.angle_gamma   90.00
#
_symmetry.space_group_name_H-M   'P 1'
#
loop_
_entity.id
_entity.type
_entity.pdbx_description
1 polymer ?
#
loop_
_entity_poly.entity_id
_entity_poly.type
_entity_poly.pdbx_seq_one_letter_code
_entity_poly.pdbx_strand_id
1 'polypeptide(L)'
;MTQTAHGVEFSQQLSETPKSAEERAAILANPGFGDYFTDNTVIVDYSVDTEGKGGWHSARVEAYGPISLDPSAAVLHYGQEIFEGLKAYRHADGSVWTFRPGPTPPA
;
A
#
# COMPACT_ATOMS: atom_id res chain seq x y z
N MET A 1 -18.58 -10.94 -17.94
CA MET A 1 -18.42 -11.61 -16.64
C MET A 1 -17.43 -10.80 -15.83
N THR A 2 -17.89 -9.94 -14.93
CA THR A 2 -17.01 -9.19 -14.04
C THR A 2 -16.77 -10.10 -12.84
N GLN A 3 -15.59 -10.71 -12.76
CA GLN A 3 -15.21 -11.51 -11.61
C GLN A 3 -14.82 -10.53 -10.49
N THR A 4 -15.74 -10.31 -9.55
CA THR A 4 -15.42 -9.69 -8.26
C THR A 4 -14.57 -10.71 -7.50
N ALA A 5 -13.26 -10.49 -7.39
CA ALA A 5 -12.47 -11.27 -6.45
C ALA A 5 -12.96 -10.95 -5.04
N HIS A 6 -13.66 -11.90 -4.40
CA HIS A 6 -13.87 -11.88 -2.96
C HIS A 6 -12.59 -12.33 -2.26
N GLY A 7 -12.30 -11.72 -1.11
CA GLY A 7 -11.88 -12.50 0.04
C GLY A 7 -10.47 -12.26 0.58
N VAL A 8 -10.16 -11.05 1.03
CA VAL A 8 -9.26 -10.86 2.18
C VAL A 8 -9.83 -9.71 3.00
N GLU A 9 -10.16 -9.97 4.27
CA GLU A 9 -10.62 -8.94 5.20
C GLU A 9 -9.41 -8.16 5.73
N PHE A 10 -9.51 -6.83 5.73
CA PHE A 10 -8.44 -5.98 6.24
C PHE A 10 -8.61 -5.74 7.75
N SER A 11 -7.61 -6.14 8.53
CA SER A 11 -7.49 -5.67 9.90
C SER A 11 -6.90 -4.25 9.94
N GLN A 12 -7.07 -3.53 11.06
CA GLN A 12 -6.50 -2.21 11.26
C GLN A 12 -5.70 -2.16 12.55
N GLN A 13 -4.45 -1.73 12.44
CA GLN A 13 -3.49 -1.51 13.53
C GLN A 13 -2.80 -0.17 13.28
N LEU A 14 -3.57 0.91 13.39
CA LEU A 14 -3.11 2.26 13.05
C LEU A 14 -1.98 2.73 13.97
N SER A 15 -1.12 3.62 13.46
CA SER A 15 -0.05 4.25 14.23
C SER A 15 -0.56 4.89 15.53
N GLU A 16 0.07 4.53 16.65
CA GLU A 16 -0.17 5.14 17.97
C GLU A 16 0.51 6.51 18.10
N THR A 17 1.47 6.80 17.22
CA THR A 17 2.25 8.04 17.18
C THR A 17 2.12 8.73 15.82
N PRO A 18 0.89 9.09 15.38
CA PRO A 18 0.71 9.80 14.12
C PRO A 18 1.37 11.18 14.20
N LYS A 19 1.81 11.71 13.06
CA LYS A 19 2.34 13.07 13.00
C LYS A 19 1.30 14.06 13.53
N SER A 20 1.76 15.01 14.34
CA SER A 20 0.92 16.11 14.82
C SER A 20 0.34 16.91 13.65
N ALA A 21 -0.70 17.70 13.92
CA ALA A 21 -1.30 18.54 12.89
C ALA A 21 -0.29 19.56 12.35
N GLU A 22 0.57 20.07 13.23
CA GLU A 22 1.61 21.05 12.95
C GLU A 22 2.71 20.44 12.07
N GLU A 23 3.24 19.26 12.43
CA GLU A 23 4.24 18.56 11.62
C GLU A 23 3.70 18.19 10.23
N ARG A 24 2.47 17.67 10.18
CA ARG A 24 1.82 17.35 8.91
C ARG A 24 1.61 18.59 8.06
N ALA A 25 1.20 19.71 8.64
CA ALA A 25 1.04 20.98 7.93
C ALA A 25 2.38 21.50 7.39
N ALA A 26 3.46 21.39 8.17
CA ALA A 26 4.81 21.77 7.75
C ALA A 26 5.29 20.92 6.56
N ILE A 27 5.06 19.60 6.59
CA ILE A 27 5.39 18.71 5.46
C ILE A 27 4.57 19.08 4.22
N LEU A 28 3.26 19.27 4.37
CA LEU A 28 2.37 19.59 3.25
C LEU A 28 2.65 20.95 2.60
N ALA A 29 3.31 21.87 3.29
CA ALA A 29 3.72 23.15 2.71
C ALA A 29 4.82 22.99 1.64
N ASN A 30 5.69 21.99 1.76
CA ASN A 30 6.70 21.65 0.76
C ASN A 30 7.07 20.15 0.81
N PRO A 31 6.21 19.26 0.28
CA PRO A 31 6.34 17.82 0.48
C PRO A 31 7.35 17.13 -0.46
N GLY A 32 7.91 17.85 -1.44
CA GLY A 32 8.80 17.23 -2.44
C GLY A 32 8.11 16.12 -3.25
N PHE A 33 8.87 15.08 -3.59
CA PHE A 33 8.34 13.89 -4.26
C PHE A 33 9.01 12.62 -3.72
N GLY A 34 8.27 11.84 -2.94
CA GLY A 34 8.77 10.60 -2.34
C GLY A 34 9.64 10.79 -1.09
N ASP A 35 9.75 12.02 -0.56
CA ASP A 35 10.59 12.34 0.59
C ASP A 35 9.89 12.05 1.94
N TYR A 36 8.56 12.11 1.96
CA TYR A 36 7.74 11.92 3.15
C TYR A 36 6.62 10.92 2.92
N PHE A 37 6.32 10.13 3.94
CA PHE A 37 5.31 9.07 3.92
C PHE A 37 4.23 9.30 4.98
N THR A 38 3.03 8.80 4.71
CA THR A 38 1.89 8.84 5.63
C THR A 38 2.13 7.94 6.85
N ASP A 39 1.29 8.10 7.88
CA ASP A 39 1.49 7.40 9.16
C ASP A 39 1.20 5.90 9.11
N ASN A 40 0.55 5.42 8.04
CA ASN A 40 0.15 4.02 7.87
C ASN A 40 0.47 3.53 6.46
N THR A 41 0.60 2.21 6.33
CA THR A 41 0.79 1.46 5.09
C THR A 41 -0.21 0.31 5.00
N VAL A 42 -0.41 -0.23 3.80
CA VAL A 42 -1.23 -1.42 3.56
C VAL A 42 -0.31 -2.59 3.23
N ILE A 43 -0.49 -3.72 3.89
CA ILE A 43 0.28 -4.95 3.65
C ILE A 43 -0.68 -6.13 3.45
N VAL A 44 -0.34 -6.99 2.50
CA VAL A 44 -1.01 -8.27 2.26
C VAL A 44 0.07 -9.31 1.98
N ASP A 45 0.02 -10.43 2.70
CA ASP A 45 1.02 -11.49 2.57
C ASP A 45 0.54 -12.52 1.53
N TYR A 46 1.48 -13.13 0.82
CA TYR A 46 1.23 -14.25 -0.09
C TYR A 46 2.12 -15.43 0.28
N SER A 47 1.53 -16.62 0.37
CA SER A 47 2.28 -17.85 0.60
C SER A 47 1.77 -18.97 -0.31
N VAL A 48 2.64 -19.96 -0.55
CA VAL A 48 2.36 -21.16 -1.33
C VAL A 48 2.51 -22.36 -0.41
N ASP A 49 1.50 -23.23 -0.38
CA ASP A 49 1.54 -24.46 0.41
C ASP A 49 2.47 -25.53 -0.22
N THR A 50 2.65 -26.64 0.47
CA THR A 50 3.50 -27.75 0.01
C THR A 50 2.99 -28.46 -1.24
N GLU A 51 1.72 -28.23 -1.61
CA GLU A 51 1.11 -28.75 -2.83
C GLU A 51 1.23 -27.76 -4.00
N GLY A 52 1.88 -26.62 -3.79
CA GLY A 52 2.07 -25.58 -4.80
C GLY A 52 0.87 -24.65 -4.97
N LYS A 53 -0.11 -24.67 -4.06
CA LYS A 53 -1.27 -23.77 -4.11
C LYS A 53 -0.98 -22.51 -3.32
N GLY A 54 -1.07 -21.36 -3.98
CA GLY A 54 -0.83 -20.07 -3.36
C GLY A 54 -2.09 -19.28 -3.03
N GLY A 55 -1.99 -18.38 -2.06
CA GLY A 55 -3.09 -17.54 -1.62
C GLY A 55 -2.65 -16.26 -0.91
N TRP A 56 -3.45 -15.21 -1.08
CA TRP A 56 -3.33 -13.96 -0.33
C TRP A 56 -4.00 -14.10 1.04
N HIS A 57 -3.37 -13.57 2.09
CA HIS A 57 -3.90 -13.59 3.44
C HIS A 57 -3.31 -12.45 4.29
N SER A 58 -3.72 -12.35 5.56
CA SER A 58 -3.16 -11.39 6.54
C SER A 58 -3.19 -9.93 6.08
N ALA A 59 -4.23 -9.54 5.31
CA ALA A 59 -4.40 -8.17 4.84
C ALA A 59 -4.60 -7.21 6.03
N ARG A 60 -3.82 -6.13 6.06
CA ARG A 60 -3.82 -5.19 7.18
C ARG A 60 -3.45 -3.78 6.75
N VAL A 61 -4.07 -2.82 7.42
CA VAL A 61 -3.59 -1.43 7.49
C VAL A 61 -2.80 -1.30 8.79
N GLU A 62 -1.52 -1.00 8.70
CA GLU A 62 -0.64 -0.90 9.88
C GLU A 62 0.22 0.35 9.88
N ALA A 63 0.83 0.67 11.02
CA ALA A 63 1.74 1.79 11.16
C ALA A 63 2.90 1.71 10.12
N TYR A 64 3.20 2.83 9.48
CA TYR A 64 4.31 2.89 8.52
C TYR A 64 5.64 2.65 9.24
N GLY A 65 6.47 1.74 8.70
CA GLY A 65 7.76 1.42 9.29
C GLY A 65 8.61 0.49 8.42
N PRO A 66 9.82 0.12 8.90
CA PRO A 66 10.71 -0.80 8.21
C PRO A 66 10.06 -2.18 7.99
N ILE A 67 10.32 -2.77 6.83
CA ILE A 67 9.89 -4.14 6.50
C ILE A 67 11.06 -5.09 6.77
N SER A 68 10.81 -6.16 7.53
CA SER A 68 11.80 -7.21 7.78
C SER A 68 11.83 -8.21 6.63
N LEU A 69 13.02 -8.48 6.09
CA LEU A 69 13.24 -9.45 5.01
C LEU A 69 14.43 -10.35 5.33
N ASP A 70 14.36 -11.60 4.88
CA ASP A 70 15.52 -12.48 4.89
C ASP A 70 16.60 -11.94 3.92
N PRO A 71 17.90 -11.96 4.28
CA PRO A 71 18.96 -11.48 3.39
C PRO A 71 19.02 -12.18 2.03
N SER A 72 18.48 -13.40 1.92
CA SER A 72 18.40 -14.19 0.68
C SER A 72 17.09 -14.00 -0.10
N ALA A 73 16.20 -13.10 0.34
CA ALA A 73 14.92 -12.85 -0.34
C ALA A 73 15.11 -12.51 -1.82
N ALA A 74 14.35 -13.17 -2.70
CA ALA A 74 14.52 -13.08 -4.15
C ALA A 74 14.46 -11.64 -4.69
N VAL A 75 13.68 -10.75 -4.05
CA VAL A 75 13.62 -9.32 -4.37
C VAL A 75 15.00 -8.65 -4.33
N LEU A 76 15.87 -9.04 -3.39
CA LEU A 76 17.19 -8.42 -3.19
C LEU A 76 18.27 -8.95 -4.15
N HIS A 77 18.06 -10.11 -4.78
CA HIS A 77 19.08 -10.78 -5.61
C HIS A 77 18.69 -10.90 -7.07
N TYR A 78 17.40 -11.05 -7.35
CA TYR A 78 16.87 -11.35 -8.67
C TYR A 78 15.81 -10.34 -9.14
N GLY A 79 15.55 -9.28 -8.36
CA GLY A 79 14.66 -8.19 -8.75
C GLY A 79 13.23 -8.66 -9.07
N GLN A 80 12.76 -9.72 -8.41
CA GLN A 80 11.40 -10.21 -8.58
C GLN A 80 10.41 -9.29 -7.84
N GLU A 81 10.17 -8.12 -8.42
CA GLU A 81 9.31 -7.07 -7.88
C GLU A 81 8.57 -6.32 -9.00
N ILE A 82 7.43 -5.75 -8.63
CA ILE A 82 6.62 -4.88 -9.49
C ILE A 82 6.09 -3.73 -8.63
N PHE A 83 5.87 -2.56 -9.24
CA PHE A 83 5.26 -1.42 -8.58
C PHE A 83 4.25 -0.73 -9.49
N GLU A 84 3.38 0.07 -8.88
CA GLU A 84 2.40 0.91 -9.57
C GLU A 84 2.49 2.36 -9.09
N GLY A 85 1.96 3.28 -9.90
CA GLY A 85 2.00 4.72 -9.63
C GLY A 85 0.66 5.39 -9.90
N LEU A 86 -0.04 5.79 -8.82
CA LEU A 86 -1.28 6.57 -8.91
C LEU A 86 -1.27 7.75 -7.93
N LYS A 87 -2.24 8.65 -8.09
CA LYS A 87 -2.40 9.84 -7.26
C LYS A 87 -3.83 9.95 -6.74
N ALA A 88 -3.94 10.41 -5.50
CA ALA A 88 -5.21 10.81 -4.88
C ALA A 88 -5.29 12.34 -4.79
N TYR A 89 -6.45 12.90 -5.13
CA TYR A 89 -6.69 14.34 -5.19
C TYR A 89 -7.87 14.70 -4.30
N ARG A 90 -7.69 15.71 -3.44
CA ARG A 90 -8.79 16.27 -2.64
C ARG A 90 -9.56 17.29 -3.49
N HIS A 91 -10.88 17.17 -3.51
CA HIS A 91 -11.77 18.09 -4.20
C HIS A 91 -12.35 19.14 -3.24
N ALA A 92 -12.90 20.22 -3.81
CA ALA A 92 -13.46 21.33 -3.04
C ALA A 92 -14.65 20.94 -2.14
N ASP A 93 -15.37 19.87 -2.49
CA ASP A 93 -16.45 19.28 -1.69
C ASP A 93 -15.95 18.38 -0.54
N GLY A 94 -14.63 18.27 -0.36
CA GLY A 94 -13.99 17.45 0.66
C GLY A 94 -13.75 15.99 0.26
N SER A 95 -14.29 15.53 -0.87
CA SER A 95 -14.11 14.18 -1.37
C SER A 95 -12.67 13.94 -1.87
N VAL A 96 -12.26 12.67 -1.96
CA VAL A 96 -10.93 12.25 -2.44
C VAL A 96 -11.10 11.32 -3.63
N TRP A 97 -10.47 11.68 -4.75
CA TRP A 97 -10.62 10.99 -6.04
C TRP A 97 -9.27 10.50 -6.54
N THR A 98 -9.29 9.47 -7.36
CA THR A 98 -8.12 8.97 -8.10
C THR A 98 -8.47 8.92 -9.58
N PHE A 99 -7.48 9.16 -10.45
CA PHE A 99 -7.70 9.18 -11.89
C PHE A 99 -7.55 7.77 -12.47
N ARG A 100 -8.65 7.22 -12.99
CA ARG A 100 -8.71 5.91 -13.66
C ARG A 100 -8.05 4.77 -12.85
N PRO A 101 -8.53 4.46 -11.62
CA PRO A 101 -7.95 3.40 -10.78
C PRO A 101 -8.32 1.98 -11.23
N GLY A 102 -9.19 1.86 -12.23
CA GLY A 102 -9.57 0.57 -12.79
C GLY A 102 -8.38 -0.09 -13.50
N PRO A 103 -8.46 -1.40 -13.76
CA PRO A 103 -7.43 -2.10 -14.50
C PRO A 103 -7.15 -1.39 -15.84
N THR A 104 -5.88 -1.30 -16.21
CA THR A 104 -5.49 -0.91 -17.56
C THR A 104 -6.24 -1.81 -18.53
N PRO A 105 -7.08 -1.26 -19.44
CA PRO A 105 -7.79 -2.11 -20.39
C PRO A 105 -6.75 -2.89 -21.20
N PRO A 106 -7.06 -4.15 -21.57
CA PRO A 106 -6.14 -4.94 -22.40
C PRO A 106 -5.82 -4.15 -23.68
N ALA A 107 -4.55 -4.21 -24.08
CA ALA A 107 -4.09 -3.66 -25.35
C ALA A 107 -4.78 -4.32 -26.55
#